data_AF-A0A2V5LAA9-F1
#
_entry.id   AF-A0A2V5LAA9-F1
#
_cell.length_a   1.000
_cell.length_b   1.000
_cell.length_c   1.000
_cell.angle_alpha   90.00
_cell.angle_beta   90.00
_cell.angle_gamma   90.00
#
_symmetry.space_group_name_H-M   'P 1'
#
loop_
_entity.id
_entity.type
_entity.pdbx_description
1 polymer ?
#
loop_
_entity_poly.entity_id
_entity_poly.type
_entity_poly.pdbx_seq_one_letter_code
_entity_poly.pdbx_strand_id
1 'polypeptide(L)'
;MMDLLTLTEIRRAASRTGGSAVPARVHVQVESATPKLTREQQPYCELTLADACDRMTLRVWSDHPAYKTCSALSGHEFIELAAEFHTHSQYGLEARKWTVRPLTDQEKNELLQGPADLRAKQQADWEFILQTIQMLGDPRLRALCDAFLNEWGERFRRAAAARKYHHARRGGLVEHTAQMMRVAKEIAPVYPQLNTDLLIAGILFHDSGKLWENQFSEKGFVMDYDELGELV
;
A
#
# COMPACT_ATOMS: atom_id res chain seq x y z
N MET A 1 -27.06 -1.74 7.81
CA MET A 1 -26.12 -0.80 7.14
C MET A 1 -24.80 -1.54 7.02
N MET A 2 -24.15 -1.56 5.85
CA MET A 2 -22.87 -2.27 5.69
C MET A 2 -21.72 -1.42 6.24
N ASP A 3 -20.85 -2.04 7.03
CA ASP A 3 -19.66 -1.40 7.58
C ASP A 3 -18.62 -1.15 6.50
N LEU A 4 -17.86 -0.05 6.62
CA LEU A 4 -16.72 0.22 5.76
C LEU A 4 -15.49 -0.47 6.36
N LEU A 5 -14.93 -1.43 5.63
CA LEU A 5 -13.80 -2.26 6.05
C LEU A 5 -12.71 -2.25 4.98
N THR A 6 -11.47 -2.50 5.38
CA THR A 6 -10.35 -2.81 4.47
C THR A 6 -10.49 -4.21 3.87
N LEU A 7 -9.84 -4.45 2.74
CA LEU A 7 -9.76 -5.78 2.13
C LEU A 7 -9.15 -6.82 3.08
N THR A 8 -8.15 -6.42 3.89
CA THR A 8 -7.56 -7.31 4.90
C THR A 8 -8.56 -7.68 6.00
N GLU A 9 -9.35 -6.73 6.49
CA GLU A 9 -10.38 -6.99 7.50
C GLU A 9 -11.49 -7.88 6.96
N ILE A 10 -11.94 -7.62 5.73
CA ILE A 10 -12.94 -8.44 5.05
C ILE A 10 -12.41 -9.87 4.90
N ARG A 11 -11.17 -10.05 4.44
CA ARG A 11 -10.55 -11.37 4.30
C ARG A 11 -10.45 -12.10 5.64
N ARG A 12 -10.03 -11.40 6.70
CA ARG A 12 -9.98 -11.96 8.07
C ARG A 12 -11.36 -12.33 8.60
N ALA A 13 -12.39 -11.55 8.28
CA ALA A 13 -13.77 -11.85 8.65
C ALA A 13 -14.27 -13.08 7.88
N ALA A 14 -14.11 -13.11 6.55
CA ALA A 14 -14.59 -14.18 5.68
C ALA A 14 -13.93 -15.53 5.97
N SER A 15 -12.65 -15.52 6.37
CA SER A 15 -11.97 -16.75 6.82
C SER A 15 -12.48 -17.28 8.16
N ARG A 16 -13.01 -16.40 9.05
CA ARG A 16 -13.56 -16.80 10.36
C ARG A 16 -15.00 -17.30 10.26
N THR A 17 -15.75 -16.87 9.24
CA THR A 17 -17.17 -17.21 9.08
C THR A 17 -17.42 -18.56 8.39
N GLY A 18 -16.38 -19.34 8.09
CA GLY A 18 -16.50 -20.71 7.56
C GLY A 18 -17.25 -20.79 6.22
N GLY A 19 -17.20 -19.72 5.41
CA GLY A 19 -17.90 -19.63 4.12
C GLY A 19 -19.16 -18.75 4.14
N SER A 20 -19.63 -18.30 5.31
CA SER A 20 -20.76 -17.36 5.38
C SER A 20 -20.37 -15.97 4.84
N ALA A 21 -21.33 -15.31 4.20
CA ALA A 21 -21.15 -13.98 3.62
C ALA A 21 -20.73 -12.95 4.68
N VAL A 22 -19.80 -12.07 4.31
CA VAL A 22 -19.46 -10.85 5.07
C VAL A 22 -20.01 -9.65 4.31
N PRO A 23 -21.15 -9.07 4.73
CA PRO A 23 -21.69 -7.87 4.09
C PRO A 23 -20.87 -6.64 4.49
N ALA A 24 -20.22 -5.99 3.53
CA ALA A 24 -19.34 -4.86 3.80
C ALA A 24 -19.28 -3.88 2.61
N ARG A 25 -18.79 -2.68 2.88
CA ARG A 25 -18.30 -1.72 1.90
C ARG A 25 -16.78 -1.69 1.98
N VAL A 26 -16.11 -1.50 0.85
CA VAL A 26 -14.68 -1.27 0.78
C VAL A 26 -14.37 -0.18 -0.23
N HIS A 27 -13.43 0.70 0.11
CA HIS A 27 -12.89 1.70 -0.79
C HIS A 27 -11.62 1.14 -1.43
N VAL A 28 -11.55 1.17 -2.76
CA VAL A 28 -10.45 0.59 -3.53
C VAL A 28 -10.13 1.47 -4.73
N GLN A 29 -8.88 1.40 -5.18
CA GLN A 29 -8.51 1.81 -6.52
C GLN A 29 -8.66 0.63 -7.47
N VAL A 30 -9.14 0.89 -8.68
CA VAL A 30 -9.02 -0.04 -9.79
C VAL A 30 -7.60 0.07 -10.35
N GLU A 31 -6.81 -1.00 -10.28
CA GLU A 31 -5.45 -1.03 -10.87
C GLU A 31 -5.48 -1.43 -12.33
N SER A 32 -6.42 -2.31 -12.71
CA SER A 32 -6.59 -2.74 -14.10
C SER A 32 -8.00 -3.25 -14.37
N ALA A 33 -8.44 -3.13 -15.63
CA ALA A 33 -9.67 -3.71 -16.15
C ALA A 33 -9.33 -4.53 -17.40
N THR A 34 -9.44 -5.85 -17.31
CA THR A 34 -9.03 -6.76 -18.39
C THR A 34 -10.24 -7.48 -18.98
N PRO A 35 -10.55 -7.32 -20.28
CA PRO A 35 -11.59 -8.10 -20.93
C PRO A 35 -11.15 -9.56 -21.10
N LYS A 36 -12.04 -10.49 -20.76
CA LYS A 36 -11.81 -11.94 -20.83
C LYS A 36 -13.03 -12.66 -21.37
N LEU A 37 -12.83 -13.92 -21.78
CA LEU A 37 -13.87 -14.83 -22.25
C LEU A 37 -13.89 -16.09 -21.37
N THR A 38 -15.08 -16.63 -21.10
CA THR A 38 -15.21 -17.96 -20.48
C THR A 38 -14.82 -19.05 -21.47
N ARG A 39 -14.74 -20.30 -20.99
CA ARG A 39 -14.59 -21.47 -21.88
C ARG A 39 -15.72 -21.57 -22.91
N GLU A 40 -16.93 -21.13 -22.56
CA GLU A 40 -18.09 -21.04 -23.45
C GLU A 40 -18.15 -19.74 -24.27
N GLN A 41 -17.05 -19.00 -24.39
CA GLN A 41 -16.96 -17.75 -25.15
C GLN A 41 -17.86 -16.61 -24.63
N GLN A 42 -18.31 -16.66 -23.38
CA GLN A 42 -19.08 -15.57 -22.77
C GLN A 42 -18.15 -14.47 -22.26
N PRO A 43 -18.39 -13.19 -22.59
CA PRO A 43 -17.52 -12.11 -22.16
C PRO A 43 -17.68 -11.75 -20.67
N TYR A 44 -16.57 -11.41 -20.03
CA TYR A 44 -16.55 -10.79 -18.71
C TYR A 44 -15.35 -9.84 -18.59
N CYS A 45 -15.42 -8.92 -17.64
CA CYS A 45 -14.33 -8.02 -17.30
C CYS A 45 -13.75 -8.44 -15.95
N GLU A 46 -12.43 -8.56 -15.87
CA GLU A 46 -11.71 -8.80 -14.63
C GLU A 46 -11.10 -7.49 -14.13
N LEU A 47 -11.57 -7.00 -12.99
CA LEU A 47 -10.99 -5.85 -12.32
C LEU A 47 -10.00 -6.30 -11.25
N THR A 48 -8.80 -5.72 -11.26
CA THR A 48 -7.88 -5.79 -10.12
C THR A 48 -8.13 -4.59 -9.23
N LEU A 49 -8.48 -4.83 -7.97
CA LEU A 49 -8.84 -3.81 -6.99
C LEU A 49 -7.81 -3.81 -5.85
N ALA A 50 -7.34 -2.64 -5.45
CA ALA A 50 -6.36 -2.48 -4.39
C ALA A 50 -6.78 -1.44 -3.36
N ASP A 51 -6.52 -1.72 -2.08
CA ASP A 51 -6.46 -0.71 -1.04
C ASP A 51 -5.00 -0.58 -0.51
N ALA A 52 -4.79 0.20 0.55
CA ALA A 52 -3.47 0.40 1.12
C ALA A 52 -2.83 -0.89 1.71
N CYS A 53 -3.59 -1.96 1.88
CA CYS A 53 -3.21 -3.15 2.66
C CYS A 53 -3.24 -4.45 1.85
N ASP A 54 -4.09 -4.56 0.83
CA ASP A 54 -4.34 -5.82 0.13
C ASP A 54 -4.93 -5.58 -1.28
N ARG A 55 -5.05 -6.67 -2.05
CA ARG A 55 -5.65 -6.71 -3.39
C ARG A 55 -6.73 -7.78 -3.48
N MET A 56 -7.71 -7.55 -4.35
CA MET A 56 -8.70 -8.55 -4.73
C MET A 56 -9.04 -8.47 -6.22
N THR A 57 -9.62 -9.55 -6.75
CA THR A 57 -10.14 -9.60 -8.12
C THR A 57 -11.67 -9.55 -8.09
N LEU A 58 -12.26 -8.64 -8.85
CA LEU A 58 -13.70 -8.60 -9.09
C LEU A 58 -13.98 -9.05 -10.53
N ARG A 59 -14.77 -10.11 -10.68
CA ARG A 59 -15.26 -10.57 -12.00
C ARG A 59 -16.61 -9.95 -12.28
N VAL A 60 -16.68 -9.17 -13.35
CA VAL A 60 -17.88 -8.46 -13.80
C VAL A 60 -18.38 -9.16 -15.06
N TRP A 61 -19.44 -9.95 -14.90
CA TRP A 61 -20.08 -10.69 -15.99
C TRP A 61 -20.84 -9.75 -16.94
N SER A 62 -20.95 -10.12 -18.22
CA SER A 62 -21.56 -9.27 -19.26
C SER A 62 -23.05 -8.97 -19.05
N ASP A 63 -23.75 -9.79 -18.29
CA ASP A 63 -25.16 -9.62 -17.91
C ASP A 63 -25.35 -8.69 -16.70
N HIS A 64 -24.26 -8.33 -16.00
CA HIS A 64 -24.33 -7.41 -14.87
C HIS A 64 -24.56 -5.96 -15.35
N PRO A 65 -25.46 -5.19 -14.70
CA PRO A 65 -25.76 -3.81 -15.10
C PRO A 65 -24.53 -2.88 -15.15
N ALA A 66 -23.55 -3.12 -14.27
CA ALA A 66 -22.32 -2.34 -14.20
C ALA A 66 -21.25 -2.76 -15.22
N TYR A 67 -21.49 -3.77 -16.07
CA TYR A 67 -20.47 -4.30 -16.99
C TYR A 67 -19.84 -3.23 -17.88
N LYS A 68 -20.66 -2.38 -18.52
CA LYS A 68 -20.16 -1.32 -19.40
C LYS A 68 -19.32 -0.29 -18.65
N THR A 69 -19.77 0.13 -17.46
CA THR A 69 -19.06 1.09 -16.62
C THR A 69 -17.73 0.52 -16.15
N CYS A 70 -17.72 -0.71 -15.63
CA CYS A 70 -16.50 -1.37 -15.17
C CYS A 70 -15.51 -1.64 -16.30
N SER A 71 -15.99 -2.04 -17.48
CA SER A 71 -15.13 -2.31 -18.64
C SER A 71 -14.48 -1.06 -19.24
N ALA A 72 -14.98 0.14 -18.90
CA ALA A 72 -14.44 1.41 -19.37
C ALA A 72 -13.39 2.02 -18.42
N LEU A 73 -13.12 1.38 -17.27
CA LEU A 73 -12.14 1.86 -16.29
C LEU A 73 -10.71 1.68 -16.80
N SER A 74 -9.84 2.62 -16.45
CA SER A 74 -8.49 2.74 -17.01
C SER A 74 -7.34 2.50 -16.03
N GLY A 75 -7.64 2.27 -14.73
CA GLY A 75 -6.63 1.97 -13.71
C GLY A 75 -6.33 3.13 -12.75
N HIS A 76 -7.08 4.23 -12.87
CA HIS A 76 -6.90 5.44 -12.05
C HIS A 76 -8.14 5.79 -11.22
N GLU A 77 -9.23 5.05 -11.41
CA GLU A 77 -10.50 5.30 -10.78
C GLU A 77 -10.57 4.66 -9.40
N PHE A 78 -11.21 5.39 -8.49
CA PHE A 78 -11.47 4.94 -7.13
C PHE A 78 -12.95 4.67 -6.97
N ILE A 79 -13.28 3.52 -6.42
CA ILE A 79 -14.65 3.07 -6.24
C ILE A 79 -14.90 2.61 -4.80
N GLU A 80 -16.14 2.77 -4.37
CA GLU A 80 -16.69 1.99 -3.27
C GLU A 80 -17.33 0.74 -3.86
N LEU A 81 -16.93 -0.43 -3.37
CA LEU A 81 -17.57 -1.71 -3.63
C LEU A 81 -18.38 -2.11 -2.39
N ALA A 82 -19.70 -2.12 -2.50
CA ALA A 82 -20.60 -2.66 -1.48
C ALA A 82 -21.03 -4.06 -1.91
N ALA A 83 -20.80 -5.09 -1.09
CA ALA A 83 -21.03 -6.48 -1.49
C ALA A 83 -21.23 -7.43 -0.31
N GLU A 84 -21.71 -8.63 -0.62
CA GLU A 84 -21.56 -9.84 0.20
C GLU A 84 -20.24 -10.53 -0.18
N PHE A 85 -19.25 -10.50 0.70
CA PHE A 85 -17.93 -11.08 0.45
C PHE A 85 -17.82 -12.53 0.95
N HIS A 86 -17.12 -13.37 0.19
CA HIS A 86 -16.90 -14.78 0.50
C HIS A 86 -15.44 -15.19 0.21
N THR A 87 -14.95 -16.19 0.93
CA THR A 87 -13.67 -16.83 0.61
C THR A 87 -13.91 -18.05 -0.28
N HIS A 88 -13.32 -18.04 -1.47
CA HIS A 88 -13.26 -19.17 -2.40
C HIS A 88 -11.87 -19.84 -2.31
N SER A 89 -11.84 -21.18 -2.26
CA SER A 89 -10.60 -21.95 -2.07
C SER A 89 -9.56 -21.72 -3.18
N GLN A 90 -10.01 -21.53 -4.42
CA GLN A 90 -9.13 -21.32 -5.57
C GLN A 90 -8.87 -19.84 -5.90
N TYR A 91 -9.81 -18.95 -5.58
CA TYR A 91 -9.82 -17.58 -6.10
C TYR A 91 -9.67 -16.51 -5.01
N GLY A 92 -9.59 -16.92 -3.74
CA GLY A 92 -9.47 -15.99 -2.63
C GLY A 92 -10.77 -15.26 -2.37
N LEU A 93 -10.70 -13.94 -2.19
CA LEU A 93 -11.85 -13.12 -1.82
C LEU A 93 -12.72 -12.83 -3.05
N GLU A 94 -14.01 -13.15 -2.98
CA GLU A 94 -14.99 -12.88 -4.03
C GLU A 94 -16.15 -12.03 -3.51
N ALA A 95 -16.72 -11.19 -4.38
CA ALA A 95 -17.88 -10.36 -4.08
C ALA A 95 -19.12 -10.88 -4.81
N ARG A 96 -20.25 -10.98 -4.10
CA ARG A 96 -21.58 -11.30 -4.63
C ARG A 96 -22.56 -10.19 -4.25
N LYS A 97 -23.69 -10.11 -4.97
CA LYS A 97 -24.74 -9.10 -4.77
C LYS A 97 -24.16 -7.71 -4.53
N TRP A 98 -23.41 -7.22 -5.51
CA TRP A 98 -22.56 -6.06 -5.34
C TRP A 98 -23.05 -4.84 -6.12
N THR A 99 -22.69 -3.66 -5.62
CA THR A 99 -22.86 -2.38 -6.31
C THR A 99 -21.58 -1.58 -6.23
N VAL A 100 -21.33 -0.74 -7.23
CA VAL A 100 -20.18 0.16 -7.26
C VAL A 100 -20.63 1.61 -7.43
N ARG A 101 -19.88 2.52 -6.82
CA ARG A 101 -19.98 3.97 -7.07
C ARG A 101 -18.59 4.60 -7.07
N PRO A 102 -18.38 5.72 -7.76
CA PRO A 102 -17.14 6.48 -7.62
C PRO A 102 -16.97 7.03 -6.19
N LEU A 103 -15.72 7.14 -5.75
CA LEU A 103 -15.37 7.85 -4.52
C LEU A 103 -15.33 9.37 -4.73
N THR A 104 -15.68 10.11 -3.69
CA THR A 104 -15.42 11.55 -3.58
C THR A 104 -13.93 11.83 -3.37
N ASP A 105 -13.48 13.07 -3.60
CA ASP A 105 -12.06 13.41 -3.41
C ASP A 105 -11.60 13.28 -1.95
N GLN A 106 -12.50 13.52 -1.00
CA GLN A 106 -12.23 13.26 0.41
C GLN A 106 -11.98 11.77 0.67
N GLU A 107 -12.86 10.89 0.20
CA GLU A 107 -12.73 9.44 0.37
C GLU A 107 -11.47 8.88 -0.30
N LYS A 108 -11.09 9.41 -1.47
CA LYS A 108 -9.82 9.06 -2.14
C LYS A 108 -8.61 9.41 -1.27
N ASN A 109 -8.59 10.62 -0.73
CA ASN A 109 -7.49 11.09 0.12
C ASN A 109 -7.39 10.26 1.40
N GLU A 110 -8.51 9.93 2.03
CA GLU A 110 -8.56 9.07 3.22
C GLU A 110 -8.05 7.66 2.91
N LEU A 111 -8.48 7.07 1.79
CA LEU A 111 -8.03 5.76 1.35
C LEU A 111 -6.52 5.74 1.10
N LEU A 112 -5.97 6.73 0.39
CA LEU A 112 -4.53 6.81 0.05
C LEU A 112 -3.61 6.95 1.26
N GLN A 113 -4.12 7.47 2.38
CA GLN A 113 -3.38 7.50 3.63
C GLN A 113 -3.41 6.13 4.36
N GLY A 114 -4.32 5.22 3.99
CA GLY A 114 -4.48 3.92 4.61
C GLY A 114 -5.23 3.97 5.95
N PRO A 115 -5.43 2.82 6.63
CA PRO A 115 -6.21 2.75 7.87
C PRO A 115 -5.63 3.57 9.02
N ALA A 116 -6.47 3.99 9.97
CA ALA A 116 -6.06 4.85 11.08
C ALA A 116 -4.85 4.33 11.87
N ASP A 117 -4.83 3.05 12.21
CA ASP A 117 -3.72 2.43 12.94
C ASP A 117 -2.43 2.41 12.12
N LEU A 118 -2.53 2.15 10.81
CA LEU A 118 -1.37 2.17 9.91
C LEU A 118 -0.81 3.60 9.80
N ARG A 119 -1.67 4.60 9.62
CA ARG A 119 -1.29 6.02 9.59
C ARG A 119 -0.58 6.43 10.86
N ALA A 120 -1.15 6.09 12.02
CA ALA A 120 -0.57 6.41 13.32
C ALA A 120 0.81 5.77 13.49
N LYS A 121 0.96 4.50 13.11
CA LYS A 121 2.25 3.80 13.13
C LYS A 121 3.28 4.49 12.23
N GLN A 122 2.93 4.78 10.98
CA GLN A 122 3.83 5.40 10.02
C GLN A 122 4.24 6.82 10.44
N GLN A 123 3.32 7.57 11.05
CA GLN A 123 3.63 8.87 11.63
C GLN A 123 4.62 8.76 12.79
N ALA A 124 4.42 7.80 13.70
CA ALA A 124 5.35 7.56 14.80
C ALA A 124 6.72 7.07 14.31
N ASP A 125 6.76 6.24 13.27
CA ASP A 125 8.00 5.80 12.61
C ASP A 125 8.74 6.98 11.97
N TRP A 126 8.02 7.90 11.32
CA TRP A 126 8.60 9.11 10.75
C TRP A 126 9.18 10.05 11.82
N GLU A 127 8.42 10.32 12.88
CA GLU A 127 8.89 11.13 14.01
C GLU A 127 10.13 10.52 14.67
N PHE A 128 10.16 9.20 14.80
CA PHE A 128 11.31 8.48 15.34
C PHE A 128 12.57 8.66 14.47
N ILE A 129 12.44 8.62 13.14
CA ILE A 129 13.55 8.88 12.21
C ILE A 129 14.08 10.30 12.42
N LEU A 130 13.19 11.30 12.42
CA LEU A 130 13.57 12.71 12.61
C LEU A 130 14.31 12.91 13.93
N GLN A 131 13.77 12.40 15.04
CA GLN A 131 14.41 12.50 16.35
C GLN A 131 15.77 11.81 16.37
N THR A 132 15.89 10.64 15.74
CA THR A 132 17.13 9.87 15.67
C THR A 132 18.22 10.62 14.91
N ILE A 133 17.88 11.31 13.83
CA ILE A 133 18.82 12.15 13.07
C ILE A 133 19.24 13.38 13.86
N GLN A 134 18.33 14.01 14.60
CA GLN A 134 18.67 15.17 15.42
C GLN A 134 19.63 14.85 16.57
N MET A 135 19.63 13.60 17.04
CA MET A 135 20.56 13.10 18.07
C MET A 135 21.96 12.77 17.55
N LEU A 136 22.21 12.82 16.24
CA LEU A 136 23.55 12.59 15.69
C LEU A 136 24.54 13.62 16.23
N GLY A 137 25.67 13.14 16.74
CA GLY A 137 26.74 13.97 17.28
C GLY A 137 27.58 14.64 16.19
N ASP A 138 27.82 13.96 15.08
CA ASP A 138 28.54 14.51 13.92
C ASP A 138 27.65 15.51 13.15
N PRO A 139 27.98 16.82 13.17
CA PRO A 139 27.15 17.84 12.54
C PRO A 139 27.09 17.70 11.01
N ARG A 140 28.08 17.07 10.38
CA ARG A 140 28.12 16.89 8.92
C ARG A 140 27.17 15.79 8.48
N LEU A 141 27.14 14.68 9.21
CA LEU A 141 26.20 13.59 8.97
C LEU A 141 24.76 14.05 9.22
N ARG A 142 24.53 14.80 10.31
CA ARG A 142 23.22 15.39 10.58
C ARG A 142 22.77 16.32 9.45
N ALA A 143 23.62 17.25 9.01
CA ALA A 143 23.29 18.16 7.93
C ALA A 143 22.95 17.44 6.62
N LEU A 144 23.68 16.36 6.29
CA LEU A 144 23.40 15.54 5.12
C LEU A 144 22.04 14.83 5.24
N CYS A 145 21.74 14.23 6.40
CA CYS A 145 20.46 13.57 6.64
C CYS A 145 19.29 14.56 6.59
N ASP A 146 19.44 15.73 7.20
CA ASP A 146 18.43 16.80 7.19
C ASP A 146 18.17 17.31 5.78
N ALA A 147 19.23 17.54 4.98
CA ALA A 147 19.08 17.93 3.58
C ALA A 147 18.28 16.89 2.79
N PHE A 148 18.62 15.61 2.93
CA PHE A 148 17.91 14.52 2.28
C PHE A 148 16.43 14.46 2.69
N LEU A 149 16.12 14.56 3.99
CA LEU A 149 14.73 14.50 4.46
C LEU A 149 13.93 15.75 4.10
N ASN A 150 14.54 16.92 4.02
CA ASN A 150 13.87 18.14 3.58
C ASN A 150 13.52 18.09 2.09
N GLU A 151 14.43 17.58 1.25
CA GLU A 151 14.20 17.48 -0.19
C GLU A 151 13.26 16.32 -0.55
N TRP A 152 13.44 15.16 0.10
CA TRP A 152 12.81 13.90 -0.31
C TRP A 152 11.78 13.35 0.68
N GLY A 153 11.54 14.01 1.81
CA GLY A 153 10.72 13.48 2.91
C GLY A 153 9.29 13.11 2.51
N GLU A 154 8.66 13.89 1.63
CA GLU A 154 7.35 13.55 1.08
C GLU A 154 7.36 12.25 0.29
N ARG A 155 8.33 12.10 -0.61
CA ARG A 155 8.50 10.89 -1.44
C ARG A 155 8.87 9.69 -0.57
N PHE A 156 9.76 9.89 0.41
CA PHE A 156 10.16 8.90 1.40
C PHE A 156 8.96 8.36 2.19
N ARG A 157 8.05 9.24 2.63
CA ARG A 157 6.79 8.88 3.31
C ARG A 157 5.76 8.18 2.42
N ARG A 158 5.92 8.22 1.09
CA ARG A 158 5.06 7.51 0.14
C ARG A 158 5.68 6.21 -0.37
N ALA A 159 7.00 6.12 -0.46
CA ALA A 159 7.69 4.99 -1.07
C ALA A 159 7.42 3.66 -0.34
N ALA A 160 7.36 2.59 -1.11
CA ALA A 160 7.33 1.24 -0.57
C ALA A 160 8.74 0.76 -0.24
N ALA A 161 8.87 -0.13 0.76
CA ALA A 161 10.17 -0.78 1.00
C ALA A 161 10.42 -1.95 0.06
N ALA A 162 9.41 -2.46 -0.66
CA ALA A 162 9.54 -3.56 -1.59
C ALA A 162 8.42 -3.52 -2.64
N ARG A 163 8.58 -4.26 -3.74
CA ARG A 163 7.55 -4.39 -4.79
C ARG A 163 6.46 -5.42 -4.46
N LYS A 164 6.84 -6.56 -3.89
CA LYS A 164 5.92 -7.70 -3.64
C LYS A 164 6.01 -8.32 -2.24
N TYR A 165 7.00 -7.92 -1.44
CA TYR A 165 7.29 -8.52 -0.13
C TYR A 165 6.90 -7.60 1.03
N HIS A 166 7.42 -7.85 2.25
CA HIS A 166 7.15 -7.05 3.44
C HIS A 166 7.27 -5.54 3.14
N HIS A 167 6.28 -4.76 3.60
CA HIS A 167 6.18 -3.32 3.37
C HIS A 167 6.03 -2.86 1.91
N ALA A 168 5.46 -3.69 1.03
CA ALA A 168 5.04 -3.32 -0.33
C ALA A 168 3.76 -2.45 -0.35
N ARG A 169 3.79 -1.32 0.36
CA ARG A 169 2.67 -0.37 0.53
C ARG A 169 3.16 1.06 0.73
N ARG A 170 2.28 2.04 0.54
CA ARG A 170 2.60 3.45 0.77
C ARG A 170 3.10 3.65 2.19
N GLY A 171 4.22 4.35 2.34
CA GLY A 171 4.87 4.58 3.63
C GLY A 171 5.63 3.37 4.20
N GLY A 172 5.72 2.27 3.44
CA GLY A 172 6.45 1.08 3.85
C GLY A 172 7.95 1.32 4.08
N LEU A 173 8.56 2.23 3.30
CA LEU A 173 9.99 2.56 3.46
C LEU A 173 10.27 3.23 4.82
N VAL A 174 9.38 4.11 5.28
CA VAL A 174 9.46 4.73 6.61
C VAL A 174 9.43 3.67 7.71
N GLU A 175 8.49 2.71 7.61
CA GLU A 175 8.38 1.62 8.58
C GLU A 175 9.69 0.81 8.67
N HIS A 176 10.23 0.44 7.51
CA HIS A 176 11.46 -0.34 7.37
C HIS A 176 12.68 0.40 7.94
N THR A 177 12.91 1.64 7.51
CA THR A 177 14.05 2.44 7.98
C THR A 177 13.96 2.72 9.47
N ALA A 178 12.78 3.06 10.00
CA ALA A 178 12.59 3.27 11.44
C ALA A 178 12.88 2.00 12.24
N GLN A 179 12.44 0.84 11.75
CA GLN A 179 12.73 -0.45 12.38
C GLN A 179 14.23 -0.76 12.39
N MET A 180 14.94 -0.53 11.28
CA MET A 180 16.39 -0.72 11.22
C MET A 180 17.14 0.23 12.16
N MET A 181 16.72 1.50 12.26
CA MET A 181 17.31 2.44 13.22
C MET A 181 17.08 1.99 14.67
N ARG A 182 15.89 1.48 15.02
CA ARG A 182 15.64 0.91 16.36
C ARG A 182 16.59 -0.25 16.66
N VAL A 183 16.71 -1.19 15.73
CA VAL A 183 17.63 -2.33 15.87
C VAL A 183 19.07 -1.86 16.04
N ALA A 184 19.52 -0.90 15.23
CA ALA A 184 20.87 -0.36 15.33
C ALA A 184 21.16 0.32 16.66
N LYS A 185 20.19 1.09 17.21
CA LYS A 185 20.34 1.74 18.52
C LYS A 185 20.48 0.75 19.66
N GLU A 186 19.78 -0.39 19.60
CA GLU A 186 19.89 -1.44 20.62
C GLU A 186 21.17 -2.26 20.49
N ILE A 187 21.68 -2.46 19.27
CA ILE A 187 22.87 -3.30 19.02
C ILE A 187 24.17 -2.52 19.13
N ALA A 188 24.20 -1.24 18.74
CA ALA A 188 25.42 -0.42 18.71
C ALA A 188 26.21 -0.41 20.04
N PRO A 189 25.59 -0.35 21.24
CA PRO A 189 26.32 -0.38 22.51
C PRO A 189 27.17 -1.66 22.74
N VAL A 190 26.83 -2.77 22.07
CA VAL A 190 27.59 -4.02 22.14
C VAL A 190 28.91 -3.93 21.35
N TYR A 191 29.00 -2.98 20.42
CA TYR A 191 30.15 -2.79 19.53
C TYR A 191 30.71 -1.37 19.69
N PRO A 192 31.40 -1.07 20.81
CA PRO A 192 31.86 0.29 21.14
C PRO A 192 32.85 0.88 20.14
N GLN A 193 33.46 0.05 19.28
CA GLN A 193 34.35 0.47 18.20
C GLN A 193 33.62 1.04 16.97
N LEU A 194 32.29 0.86 16.86
CA LEU A 194 31.52 1.35 15.71
C LEU A 194 31.18 2.83 15.85
N ASN A 195 31.28 3.55 14.73
CA ASN A 195 30.73 4.89 14.63
C ASN A 195 29.19 4.79 14.50
N THR A 196 28.50 5.02 15.61
CA THR A 196 27.03 4.91 15.66
C THR A 196 26.34 5.95 14.77
N ASP A 197 26.90 7.17 14.68
CA ASP A 197 26.33 8.21 13.83
C ASP A 197 26.39 7.83 12.35
N LEU A 198 27.53 7.26 11.92
CA LEU A 198 27.70 6.75 10.56
C LEU A 198 26.78 5.56 10.28
N LEU A 199 26.58 4.67 11.25
CA LEU A 199 25.64 3.55 11.13
C LEU A 199 24.21 4.04 10.93
N ILE A 200 23.74 4.99 11.75
CA ILE A 200 22.39 5.56 11.64
C ILE A 200 22.22 6.32 10.32
N ALA A 201 23.19 7.15 9.93
CA ALA A 201 23.16 7.83 8.64
C ALA A 201 23.14 6.81 7.49
N GLY A 202 23.98 5.77 7.54
CA GLY A 202 24.00 4.69 6.57
C GLY A 202 22.63 4.01 6.42
N ILE A 203 21.94 3.75 7.53
CA ILE A 203 20.59 3.17 7.52
C ILE A 203 19.57 4.10 6.85
N LEU A 204 19.68 5.42 7.01
CA LEU A 204 18.78 6.34 6.29
C LEU A 204 18.94 6.20 4.76
N PHE A 205 20.18 6.09 4.29
CA PHE A 205 20.50 6.10 2.86
C PHE A 205 20.47 4.72 2.19
N HIS A 206 20.59 3.61 2.94
CA HIS A 206 20.83 2.28 2.37
C HIS A 206 19.82 1.86 1.30
N ASP A 207 18.55 2.25 1.47
CA ASP A 207 17.43 1.92 0.60
C ASP A 207 16.84 3.16 -0.10
N SER A 208 17.58 4.28 -0.11
CA SER A 208 17.10 5.53 -0.70
C SER A 208 16.83 5.42 -2.20
N GLY A 209 17.49 4.49 -2.91
CA GLY A 209 17.18 4.14 -4.31
C GLY A 209 15.69 3.83 -4.56
N LYS A 210 15.01 3.26 -3.56
CA LYS A 210 13.58 2.91 -3.63
C LYS A 210 12.65 4.10 -3.83
N LEU A 211 13.13 5.31 -3.55
CA LEU A 211 12.39 6.53 -3.83
C LEU A 211 12.12 6.65 -5.33
N TRP A 212 13.06 6.23 -6.16
CA TRP A 212 12.95 6.23 -7.62
C TRP A 212 12.32 4.94 -8.15
N GLU A 213 12.66 3.79 -7.58
CA GLU A 213 12.25 2.48 -8.13
C GLU A 213 10.83 2.02 -7.75
N ASN A 214 10.38 2.36 -6.53
CA ASN A 214 9.17 1.82 -5.91
C ASN A 214 8.20 2.94 -5.53
N GLN A 215 8.12 3.94 -6.39
CA GLN A 215 7.27 5.08 -6.16
C GLN A 215 5.82 4.78 -6.54
N PHE A 216 4.94 4.84 -5.55
CA PHE A 216 3.52 4.99 -5.84
C PHE A 216 3.23 6.38 -6.38
N SER A 217 2.40 6.45 -7.43
CA SER A 217 1.82 7.69 -7.91
C SER A 217 1.23 8.49 -6.75
N GLU A 218 1.35 9.82 -6.76
CA GLU A 218 0.71 10.66 -5.74
C GLU A 218 -0.80 10.41 -5.64
N LYS A 219 -1.40 9.99 -6.77
CA LYS A 219 -2.83 9.79 -6.95
C LYS A 219 -3.26 8.31 -6.91
N GLY A 220 -2.40 7.38 -6.47
CA GLY A 220 -2.73 5.95 -6.52
C GLY A 220 -1.86 4.98 -5.71
N PHE A 221 -2.28 3.71 -5.71
CA PHE A 221 -1.59 2.50 -5.29
C PHE A 221 -0.99 1.72 -6.46
N VAL A 222 -1.04 2.26 -7.68
CA VAL A 222 -0.33 1.70 -8.82
C VAL A 222 1.12 2.18 -8.75
N MET A 223 2.05 1.22 -8.74
CA MET A 223 3.44 1.47 -9.10
C MET A 223 3.52 1.25 -10.61
N ASP A 224 3.70 2.34 -11.35
CA ASP A 224 3.91 2.24 -12.78
C ASP A 224 5.24 1.57 -13.09
N TYR A 225 5.36 1.04 -14.30
CA TYR A 225 6.64 0.52 -14.78
C TYR A 225 7.66 1.67 -14.83
N ASP A 226 8.81 1.46 -14.20
CA ASP A 226 9.98 2.35 -14.28
C ASP A 226 11.22 1.49 -14.55
N GLU A 227 11.96 1.84 -15.62
CA GLU A 227 13.21 1.18 -15.99
C GLU A 227 14.22 1.21 -14.84
N LEU A 228 14.24 2.27 -14.03
CA LEU A 228 15.14 2.38 -12.87
C LEU A 228 14.89 1.28 -11.83
N GLY A 229 13.63 0.87 -11.64
CA GLY A 229 13.27 -0.21 -10.72
C GLY A 229 13.44 -1.62 -11.27
N GLU A 230 13.83 -1.77 -12.54
CA GLU A 230 14.10 -3.05 -13.19
C GLU A 230 15.60 -3.33 -13.38
N LEU A 231 16.47 -2.36 -13.07
CA LEU A 231 17.91 -2.56 -13.08
C LEU A 231 18.33 -3.30 -11.81
N VAL A 232 18.49 -4.63 -11.94
CA VAL A 232 19.07 -5.52 -10.92
C VAL A 232 20.59 -5.57 -11.06
#